data_AF-A0A6N0HS35-F1
#
_entry.id   AF-A0A6N0HS35-F1
#
_cell.length_a   1.000
_cell.length_b   1.000
_cell.length_c   1.000
_cell.angle_alpha   90.00
_cell.angle_beta   90.00
_cell.angle_gamma   90.00
#
_symmetry.space_group_name_H-M   'P 1'
#
loop_
_entity.id
_entity.type
_entity.pdbx_description
1 polymer ?
#
loop_
_entity_poly.entity_id
_entity_poly.type
_entity_poly.pdbx_seq_one_letter_code
_entity_poly.pdbx_strand_id
1 'polypeptide(L)'
;MLPRKSVIATAVATAIVTNSMTNIARAEDFQANVEVFLSPGDPRHRGGIAAMVPFRKNNDSMSFVDGRFWLDDNTASEYNLAFGHRWFNSNRSSIFGLFGAFDHRKSSTDRDHNQLTAGAEMLMDDWELRGNYYYPLSDRYLVGVGGTNGSFSGNKLYANGIFEEALEGLDIEAGRSFALHGIGLDENWIHIGGYHFEGDAAGDVDGVSLRLTSFLRKNLSIGLAAQDDDLFGSEIRGEIRYSFGRASGGGKRTLSERMMQLVHRDIDVKTTAGVPDHLRTDLNSTVDVSPGAGVIHIDSSSEESTEDGSYEYPYKTIANCKAGDCGTTDNAMIYVHEGDSDDDASAYDTGAGWTLRDGQMLIGEGFDLYGIGGDGDYRRSPRQTVMISLWSPSQTVTRLPVSNSTTITPLLTVQAVTVLPLSTRRMSVRSTSTTTASSISTWRAVKETSTVLRSALHASRAAPPPVRSATTNADRHGERSEGG
;
A
#
# COMPACT_ATOMS: atom_id res chain seq x y z
N MET A 1 13.54 9.92 17.46
CA MET A 1 12.41 9.56 16.58
C MET A 1 11.53 8.60 17.35
N LEU A 2 10.34 9.07 17.75
CA LEU A 2 9.29 8.25 18.38
C LEU A 2 8.36 7.74 17.26
N PRO A 3 7.91 6.48 17.31
CA PRO A 3 7.01 5.95 16.29
C PRO A 3 5.64 6.63 16.43
N ARG A 4 5.09 7.10 15.30
CA ARG A 4 3.73 7.65 15.22
C ARG A 4 2.74 6.54 15.58
N LYS A 5 2.21 6.63 16.80
CA LYS A 5 1.05 5.87 17.25
C LYS A 5 -0.20 6.37 16.51
N SER A 6 -0.97 5.41 16.00
CA SER A 6 -2.44 5.39 16.01
C SER A 6 -3.17 6.67 15.57
N VAL A 7 -3.63 6.67 14.33
CA VAL A 7 -4.90 7.32 13.99
C VAL A 7 -5.78 6.26 13.34
N ILE A 8 -6.43 5.45 14.18
CA ILE A 8 -7.68 4.80 13.77
C ILE A 8 -8.61 5.97 13.49
N ALA A 9 -8.81 6.26 12.20
CA ALA A 9 -9.75 7.27 11.75
C ALA A 9 -11.13 6.82 12.23
N THR A 10 -11.58 7.44 13.32
CA THR A 10 -12.97 7.42 13.76
C THR A 10 -13.75 8.23 12.73
N ALA A 11 -14.08 7.61 11.61
CA ALA A 11 -15.07 8.10 10.67
C ALA A 11 -16.35 7.31 10.92
N VAL A 12 -17.04 7.65 12.01
CA VAL A 12 -18.45 7.31 12.16
C VAL A 12 -19.18 8.13 11.09
N ALA A 13 -19.37 7.53 9.91
CA ALA A 13 -20.21 8.10 8.88
C ALA A 13 -21.61 8.25 9.47
N THR A 14 -21.99 9.50 9.71
CA THR A 14 -23.33 9.87 10.16
C THR A 14 -24.26 9.67 8.96
N ALA A 15 -24.71 8.44 8.74
CA ALA A 15 -25.81 8.17 7.83
C ALA A 15 -27.09 8.66 8.51
N ILE A 16 -27.44 9.92 8.26
CA ILE A 16 -28.78 10.45 8.54
C ILE A 16 -29.74 9.74 7.57
N VAL A 17 -30.21 8.55 7.95
CA VAL A 17 -31.45 8.01 7.41
C VAL A 17 -32.56 8.72 8.19
N THR A 18 -33.03 9.85 7.66
CA THR A 18 -34.13 10.60 8.25
C THR A 18 -35.37 9.70 8.31
N ASN A 19 -35.83 9.42 9.53
CA ASN A 19 -37.02 8.66 9.83
C ASN A 19 -38.25 9.19 9.06
N SER A 20 -38.83 8.34 8.23
CA SER A 20 -40.28 8.28 8.03
C SER A 20 -40.76 6.89 8.42
N MET A 21 -40.40 6.44 9.63
CA MET A 21 -40.97 5.23 10.24
C MET A 21 -42.33 5.58 10.86
N THR A 22 -43.34 5.74 10.01
CA THR A 22 -44.73 5.71 10.46
C THR A 22 -45.15 4.26 10.67
N ASN A 23 -45.46 3.92 11.92
CA ASN A 23 -46.08 2.67 12.34
C ASN A 23 -47.35 2.39 11.52
N ILE A 24 -47.34 1.34 10.71
CA ILE A 24 -48.54 0.56 10.38
C ILE A 24 -48.14 -0.90 10.48
N ALA A 25 -48.27 -1.46 11.68
CA ALA A 25 -48.12 -2.89 11.89
C ALA A 25 -49.24 -3.63 11.13
N ARG A 26 -48.89 -4.33 10.04
CA ARG A 26 -49.46 -5.63 9.61
C ARG A 26 -48.82 -6.15 8.31
N ALA A 27 -48.61 -7.47 8.26
CA ALA A 27 -47.60 -8.25 7.50
C ALA A 27 -46.25 -8.25 8.23
N GLU A 28 -45.49 -9.35 8.19
CA GLU A 28 -44.14 -9.42 8.78
C GLU A 28 -43.28 -8.31 8.18
N ASP A 29 -43.19 -7.19 8.89
CA ASP A 29 -42.61 -5.98 8.34
C ASP A 29 -41.10 -6.14 8.29
N PHE A 30 -40.59 -6.54 7.12
CA PHE A 30 -39.19 -6.37 6.80
C PHE A 30 -38.90 -4.86 6.86
N GLN A 31 -38.16 -4.45 7.89
CA GLN A 31 -37.73 -3.08 8.14
C GLN A 31 -36.26 -2.93 7.76
N ALA A 32 -35.87 -1.73 7.35
CA ALA A 32 -34.48 -1.44 7.03
C ALA A 32 -33.54 -1.80 8.19
N ASN A 33 -32.41 -2.41 7.86
CA ASN A 33 -31.39 -2.80 8.81
C ASN A 33 -30.08 -2.08 8.50
N VAL A 34 -29.56 -1.35 9.48
CA VAL A 34 -28.23 -0.75 9.43
C VAL A 34 -27.33 -1.52 10.40
N GLU A 35 -26.12 -1.84 9.97
CA GLU A 35 -25.13 -2.53 10.77
C GLU A 35 -23.82 -1.75 10.78
N VAL A 36 -23.15 -1.75 11.93
CA VAL A 36 -21.76 -1.29 12.06
C VAL A 36 -20.91 -2.47 12.47
N PHE A 37 -19.70 -2.54 11.95
CA PHE A 37 -18.77 -3.62 12.28
C PHE A 37 -17.35 -3.11 12.48
N LEU A 38 -16.62 -3.84 13.30
CA LEU A 38 -15.19 -3.72 13.51
C LEU A 38 -14.60 -5.12 13.33
N SER A 39 -13.55 -5.23 12.51
CA SER A 39 -12.88 -6.48 12.22
C SER A 39 -11.37 -6.33 12.34
N PRO A 40 -10.81 -6.55 13.55
CA PRO A 40 -9.36 -6.63 13.71
C PRO A 40 -8.84 -7.96 13.18
N GLY A 41 -7.82 -7.96 12.33
CA GLY A 41 -7.07 -9.14 11.94
C GLY A 41 -5.61 -8.86 11.61
N ASP A 42 -4.93 -9.91 11.16
CA ASP A 42 -3.56 -9.90 10.62
C ASP A 42 -3.66 -10.42 9.18
N PRO A 43 -3.35 -9.63 8.14
CA PRO A 43 -2.48 -8.43 8.17
C PRO A 43 -3.17 -7.08 8.37
N ARG A 44 -4.51 -7.01 8.41
CA ARG A 44 -5.22 -5.71 8.38
C ARG A 44 -6.38 -5.60 9.35
N HIS A 45 -6.69 -4.36 9.73
CA HIS A 45 -7.87 -4.02 10.53
C HIS A 45 -8.89 -3.25 9.71
N ARG A 46 -10.18 -3.61 9.85
CA ARG A 46 -11.27 -3.00 9.09
C ARG A 46 -12.39 -2.48 9.99
N GLY A 47 -13.07 -1.45 9.52
CA GLY A 47 -14.29 -0.95 10.14
C GLY A 47 -15.22 -0.38 9.09
N GLY A 48 -16.52 -0.55 9.27
CA GLY A 48 -17.47 -0.11 8.26
C GLY A 48 -18.91 -0.06 8.71
N ILE A 49 -19.74 0.40 7.78
CA ILE A 49 -21.19 0.50 7.88
C ILE A 49 -21.81 -0.24 6.70
N ALA A 50 -22.90 -0.92 6.97
CA ALA A 50 -23.70 -1.58 5.95
C ALA A 50 -25.18 -1.32 6.20
N ALA A 51 -25.97 -1.26 5.13
CA ALA A 51 -27.42 -1.05 5.23
C ALA A 51 -28.14 -1.92 4.20
N MET A 52 -29.15 -2.66 4.66
CA MET A 52 -30.10 -3.36 3.79
C MET A 52 -31.47 -2.71 3.91
N VAL A 53 -32.01 -2.29 2.77
CA VAL A 53 -33.29 -1.60 2.68
C VAL A 53 -34.21 -2.38 1.74
N PRO A 54 -35.34 -2.91 2.24
CA PRO A 54 -36.34 -3.53 1.39
C PRO A 54 -37.13 -2.46 0.64
N PHE A 55 -37.33 -2.65 -0.68
CA PHE A 55 -38.12 -1.73 -1.50
C PHE A 55 -39.39 -2.37 -2.08
N ARG A 56 -39.45 -3.71 -2.13
CA ARG A 56 -40.65 -4.46 -2.50
C ARG A 56 -40.77 -5.66 -1.57
N LYS A 57 -41.87 -5.74 -0.82
CA LYS A 57 -42.07 -6.78 0.20
C LYS A 57 -43.48 -7.34 0.18
N ASN A 58 -43.56 -8.66 0.29
CA ASN A 58 -44.76 -9.45 0.48
C ASN A 58 -44.52 -10.41 1.67
N ASN A 59 -45.53 -11.19 2.08
CA ASN A 59 -45.38 -12.13 3.20
C ASN A 59 -44.32 -13.22 2.97
N ASP A 60 -44.04 -13.57 1.72
CA ASP A 60 -43.16 -14.69 1.38
C ASP A 60 -41.94 -14.27 0.57
N SER A 61 -41.78 -12.98 0.25
CA SER A 61 -40.65 -12.51 -0.55
C SER A 61 -40.32 -11.04 -0.35
N MET A 62 -39.08 -10.69 -0.66
CA MET A 62 -38.55 -9.35 -0.50
C MET A 62 -37.49 -9.05 -1.56
N SER A 63 -37.59 -7.88 -2.18
CA SER A 63 -36.51 -7.29 -2.98
C SER A 63 -35.87 -6.17 -2.20
N PHE A 64 -34.54 -6.10 -2.24
CA PHE A 64 -33.76 -5.22 -1.38
C PHE A 64 -32.58 -4.58 -2.12
N VAL A 65 -32.11 -3.47 -1.56
CA VAL A 65 -30.81 -2.88 -1.83
C VAL A 65 -29.93 -3.08 -0.61
N ASP A 66 -28.68 -3.49 -0.79
CA ASP A 66 -27.66 -3.65 0.25
C ASP A 66 -26.47 -2.78 -0.11
N GLY A 67 -26.21 -1.74 0.69
CA GLY A 67 -25.11 -0.80 0.50
C GLY A 67 -24.09 -0.93 1.61
N ARG A 68 -22.79 -0.92 1.26
CA ARG A 68 -21.69 -1.04 2.22
C ARG A 68 -20.61 -0.04 1.94
N PHE A 69 -19.98 0.40 3.01
CA PHE A 69 -18.78 1.22 2.98
C PHE A 69 -17.88 0.82 4.12
N TRP A 70 -16.59 0.63 3.82
CA TRP A 70 -15.60 0.32 4.84
C TRP A 70 -14.23 0.91 4.48
N LEU A 71 -13.41 1.08 5.51
CA LEU A 71 -12.05 1.58 5.44
C LEU A 71 -11.11 0.58 6.12
N ASP A 72 -9.89 0.43 5.59
CA ASP A 72 -8.80 -0.28 6.27
C ASP A 72 -7.64 0.65 6.68
N ASP A 73 -6.71 0.08 7.44
CA ASP A 73 -5.51 0.74 7.93
C ASP A 73 -4.40 0.90 6.88
N ASN A 74 -4.57 0.33 5.69
CA ASN A 74 -3.63 0.40 4.57
C ASN A 74 -4.05 1.43 3.51
N THR A 75 -4.86 2.42 3.90
CA THR A 75 -5.41 3.50 3.05
C THR A 75 -6.36 3.02 1.94
N ALA A 76 -6.69 1.73 1.89
CA ALA A 76 -7.68 1.22 0.97
C ALA A 76 -9.10 1.56 1.49
N SER A 77 -9.96 1.88 0.53
CA SER A 77 -11.36 2.17 0.77
C SER A 77 -12.21 1.47 -0.26
N GLU A 78 -13.37 0.99 0.17
CA GLU A 78 -14.24 0.24 -0.69
C GLU A 78 -15.70 0.59 -0.41
N TYR A 79 -16.45 0.73 -1.51
CA TYR A 79 -17.89 0.85 -1.45
C TYR A 79 -18.52 -0.22 -2.32
N ASN A 80 -19.76 -0.55 -1.95
CA ASN A 80 -20.40 -1.71 -2.50
C ASN A 80 -21.91 -1.50 -2.56
N LEU A 81 -22.52 -1.86 -3.68
CA LEU A 81 -23.96 -1.70 -3.88
C LEU A 81 -24.53 -2.95 -4.54
N ALA A 82 -25.38 -3.66 -3.79
CA ALA A 82 -26.04 -4.86 -4.24
C ALA A 82 -27.56 -4.70 -4.32
N PHE A 83 -28.15 -5.41 -5.29
CA PHE A 83 -29.58 -5.55 -5.48
C PHE A 83 -29.92 -7.03 -5.43
N GLY A 84 -30.93 -7.40 -4.66
CA GLY A 84 -31.28 -8.81 -4.51
C GLY A 84 -32.77 -9.07 -4.28
N HIS A 85 -33.11 -10.34 -4.39
CA HIS A 85 -34.45 -10.86 -4.15
C HIS A 85 -34.35 -12.13 -3.32
N ARG A 86 -35.14 -12.19 -2.23
CA ARG A 86 -35.29 -13.36 -1.36
C ARG A 86 -36.74 -13.84 -1.35
N TRP A 87 -36.95 -15.14 -1.26
CA TRP A 87 -38.27 -15.72 -1.12
C TRP A 87 -38.25 -16.99 -0.28
N PHE A 88 -39.34 -17.25 0.42
CA PHE A 88 -39.58 -18.50 1.12
C PHE A 88 -39.97 -19.61 0.13
N ASN A 89 -39.62 -20.84 0.46
CA ASN A 89 -40.25 -22.01 -0.14
C ASN A 89 -41.70 -22.20 0.36
N SER A 90 -42.45 -23.11 -0.27
CA SER A 90 -43.90 -23.26 -0.04
C SER A 90 -44.30 -23.59 1.41
N ASN A 91 -43.44 -24.29 2.16
CA ASN A 91 -43.66 -24.63 3.57
C ASN A 91 -42.92 -23.68 4.54
N ARG A 92 -42.27 -22.63 4.02
CA ARG A 92 -41.51 -21.62 4.76
C ARG A 92 -40.40 -22.18 5.65
N SER A 93 -39.85 -23.34 5.28
CA SER A 93 -38.70 -23.96 5.96
C SER A 93 -37.34 -23.48 5.42
N SER A 94 -37.34 -22.71 4.34
CA SER A 94 -36.12 -22.23 3.70
C SER A 94 -36.36 -20.91 2.97
N ILE A 95 -35.32 -20.08 2.92
CA ILE A 95 -35.23 -18.87 2.11
C ILE A 95 -34.25 -19.14 0.98
N PHE A 96 -34.64 -18.81 -0.24
CA PHE A 96 -33.73 -18.72 -1.37
C PHE A 96 -33.49 -17.26 -1.69
N GLY A 97 -32.31 -16.94 -2.16
CA GLY A 97 -31.97 -15.59 -2.59
C GLY A 97 -31.04 -15.57 -3.79
N LEU A 98 -31.18 -14.53 -4.60
CA LEU A 98 -30.28 -14.17 -5.68
C LEU A 98 -29.97 -12.69 -5.57
N PHE A 99 -28.73 -12.30 -5.88
CA PHE A 99 -28.33 -10.90 -5.91
C PHE A 99 -27.25 -10.63 -6.95
N GLY A 100 -27.14 -9.37 -7.35
CA GLY A 100 -26.00 -8.84 -8.07
C GLY A 100 -25.44 -7.61 -7.35
N ALA A 101 -24.12 -7.42 -7.40
CA ALA A 101 -23.43 -6.30 -6.76
C ALA A 101 -22.49 -5.59 -7.73
N PHE A 102 -22.29 -4.30 -7.49
CA PHE A 102 -21.21 -3.52 -8.06
C PHE A 102 -20.28 -3.09 -6.93
N ASP A 103 -19.01 -3.40 -7.11
CA ASP A 103 -17.96 -3.26 -6.13
C ASP A 103 -16.90 -2.31 -6.68
N HIS A 104 -16.48 -1.36 -5.85
CA HIS A 104 -15.39 -0.45 -6.21
C HIS A 104 -14.41 -0.35 -5.06
N ARG A 105 -13.15 -0.67 -5.38
CA ARG A 105 -12.04 -0.65 -4.45
C ARG A 105 -10.98 0.31 -4.95
N LYS A 106 -10.56 1.19 -4.06
CA LYS A 106 -9.30 1.91 -4.19
C LYS A 106 -8.21 1.17 -3.43
N SER A 107 -7.19 0.70 -4.14
CA SER A 107 -6.12 -0.14 -3.58
C SER A 107 -5.04 0.69 -2.85
N SER A 108 -4.12 0.00 -2.18
CA SER A 108 -2.97 0.62 -1.51
C SER A 108 -1.95 1.25 -2.47
N THR A 109 -2.03 0.93 -3.77
CA THR A 109 -1.20 1.55 -4.83
C THR A 109 -1.93 2.70 -5.55
N ASP A 110 -3.03 3.19 -4.96
CA ASP A 110 -3.85 4.28 -5.49
C ASP A 110 -4.55 3.93 -6.82
N ARG A 111 -4.78 2.63 -7.08
CA ARG A 111 -5.48 2.14 -8.28
C ARG A 111 -6.95 1.83 -7.99
N ASP A 112 -7.78 2.14 -8.98
CA ASP A 112 -9.22 1.91 -8.93
C ASP A 112 -9.58 0.59 -9.61
N HIS A 113 -10.14 -0.33 -8.82
CA HIS A 113 -10.64 -1.62 -9.28
C HIS A 113 -12.16 -1.65 -9.17
N ASN A 114 -12.81 -2.09 -10.25
CA ASN A 114 -14.26 -2.26 -10.29
C ASN A 114 -14.57 -3.73 -10.55
N GLN A 115 -15.60 -4.26 -9.92
CA GLN A 115 -15.99 -5.66 -10.05
C GLN A 115 -17.52 -5.80 -9.99
N LEU A 116 -18.04 -6.78 -10.73
CA LEU A 116 -19.42 -7.23 -10.61
C LEU A 116 -19.45 -8.53 -9.83
N THR A 117 -20.37 -8.64 -8.87
CA THR A 117 -20.66 -9.91 -8.21
C THR A 117 -22.03 -10.42 -8.63
N ALA A 118 -22.15 -11.72 -8.81
CA ALA A 118 -23.44 -12.42 -8.81
C ALA A 118 -23.42 -13.50 -7.73
N GLY A 119 -24.49 -13.64 -6.96
CA GLY A 119 -24.53 -14.63 -5.89
C GLY A 119 -25.90 -15.22 -5.63
N ALA A 120 -25.86 -16.39 -5.01
CA ALA A 120 -27.02 -17.17 -4.63
C ALA A 120 -26.90 -17.65 -3.19
N GLU A 121 -28.03 -17.72 -2.49
CA GLU A 121 -28.08 -18.19 -1.10
C GLU A 121 -29.29 -19.09 -0.85
N MET A 122 -29.10 -20.04 0.06
CA MET A 122 -30.15 -20.88 0.63
C MET A 122 -30.00 -20.89 2.14
N LEU A 123 -30.99 -20.35 2.86
CA LEU A 123 -30.98 -20.21 4.31
C LEU A 123 -32.10 -21.09 4.91
N MET A 124 -31.73 -22.06 5.75
CA MET A 124 -32.63 -22.91 6.53
C MET A 124 -32.39 -22.67 8.01
N ASP A 125 -33.27 -23.12 8.90
CA ASP A 125 -33.12 -22.91 10.35
C ASP A 125 -31.72 -23.28 10.86
N ASP A 126 -31.18 -24.43 10.46
CA ASP A 126 -29.90 -24.96 10.94
C ASP A 126 -28.78 -25.01 9.90
N TRP A 127 -29.07 -24.66 8.65
CA TRP A 127 -28.14 -24.77 7.54
C TRP A 127 -28.15 -23.51 6.70
N GLU A 128 -27.01 -23.18 6.11
CA GLU A 128 -26.95 -22.22 5.02
C GLU A 128 -25.94 -22.63 3.97
N LEU A 129 -26.25 -22.29 2.73
CA LEU A 129 -25.38 -22.48 1.57
C LEU A 129 -25.34 -21.18 0.81
N ARG A 130 -24.15 -20.79 0.37
CA ARG A 130 -23.91 -19.58 -0.41
C ARG A 130 -22.90 -19.87 -1.49
N GLY A 131 -23.06 -19.19 -2.62
CA GLY A 131 -22.06 -19.17 -3.67
C GLY A 131 -22.05 -17.81 -4.35
N ASN A 132 -20.85 -17.31 -4.63
CA ASN A 132 -20.62 -16.01 -5.22
C ASN A 132 -19.63 -16.13 -6.37
N TYR A 133 -19.89 -15.40 -7.45
CA TYR A 133 -18.98 -15.27 -8.58
C TYR A 133 -18.62 -13.79 -8.77
N TYR A 134 -17.35 -13.53 -8.99
CA TYR A 134 -16.73 -12.21 -9.00
C TYR A 134 -16.09 -11.97 -10.36
N TYR A 135 -16.51 -10.92 -11.06
CA TYR A 135 -16.05 -10.58 -12.40
C TYR A 135 -15.42 -9.18 -12.44
N PRO A 136 -14.08 -9.07 -12.54
CA PRO A 136 -13.39 -7.80 -12.68
C PRO A 136 -13.81 -7.04 -13.93
N LEU A 137 -14.02 -5.74 -13.79
CA LEU A 137 -14.26 -4.81 -14.89
C LEU A 137 -13.04 -3.93 -15.19
N SER A 138 -12.07 -3.88 -14.27
CA SER A 138 -10.82 -3.14 -14.43
C SER A 138 -9.75 -4.03 -15.06
N ASP A 139 -9.02 -3.47 -16.02
CA ASP A 139 -7.78 -4.06 -16.51
C ASP A 139 -6.68 -4.05 -15.43
N ARG A 140 -5.57 -4.74 -15.72
CA ARG A 140 -4.36 -4.66 -14.91
C ARG A 140 -3.62 -3.32 -15.07
N TYR A 141 -3.02 -2.84 -14.00
CA TYR A 141 -2.25 -1.59 -13.94
C TYR A 141 -0.76 -1.87 -13.74
N LEU A 142 0.10 -1.21 -14.51
CA LEU A 142 1.52 -1.17 -14.20
C LEU A 142 1.75 -0.36 -12.91
N VAL A 143 2.36 -1.00 -11.91
CA VAL A 143 2.64 -0.38 -10.60
C VAL A 143 4.12 -0.38 -10.24
N GLY A 144 4.95 -1.11 -11.00
CA GLY A 144 6.38 -1.17 -10.79
C GLY A 144 7.07 -1.90 -11.92
N VAL A 145 8.37 -2.12 -11.75
CA VAL A 145 9.20 -2.88 -12.68
C VAL A 145 10.05 -3.87 -11.89
N GLY A 146 10.17 -5.09 -12.40
CA GLY A 146 10.93 -6.18 -11.80
C GLY A 146 12.42 -5.87 -11.78
N GLY A 147 13.10 -6.34 -10.73
CA GLY A 147 14.53 -6.11 -10.54
C GLY A 147 15.46 -7.07 -11.30
N THR A 148 14.93 -7.95 -12.15
CA THR A 148 15.68 -9.01 -12.83
C THR A 148 15.20 -9.17 -14.27
N ASN A 149 16.03 -9.78 -15.13
CA ASN A 149 15.76 -10.01 -16.56
C ASN A 149 15.59 -8.72 -17.39
N GLY A 150 16.27 -7.66 -16.99
CA GLY A 150 16.44 -6.50 -17.84
C GLY A 150 17.08 -6.89 -19.18
N SER A 151 16.78 -6.11 -20.21
CA SER A 151 17.45 -6.24 -21.51
C SER A 151 17.65 -4.89 -22.16
N PHE A 152 18.71 -4.77 -22.96
CA PHE A 152 18.90 -3.63 -23.84
C PHE A 152 18.42 -3.98 -25.25
N SER A 153 17.84 -3.00 -25.95
CA SER A 153 17.66 -3.07 -27.40
C SER A 153 17.59 -1.66 -27.99
N GLY A 154 18.37 -1.39 -29.02
CA GLY A 154 18.59 -0.04 -29.51
C GLY A 154 19.19 0.84 -28.42
N ASN A 155 18.66 2.05 -28.26
CA ASN A 155 19.01 2.96 -27.17
C ASN A 155 18.06 2.83 -25.96
N LYS A 156 17.45 1.67 -25.77
CA LYS A 156 16.43 1.44 -24.74
C LYS A 156 16.83 0.35 -23.77
N LEU A 157 16.48 0.57 -22.50
CA LEU A 157 16.53 -0.40 -21.42
C LEU A 157 15.10 -0.85 -21.11
N TYR A 158 14.89 -2.15 -21.16
CA TYR A 158 13.63 -2.79 -20.84
C TYR A 158 13.76 -3.59 -19.54
N ALA A 159 12.69 -3.60 -18.74
CA ALA A 159 12.55 -4.47 -17.58
C ALA A 159 11.15 -5.09 -17.57
N ASN A 160 10.96 -6.21 -16.87
CA ASN A 160 9.63 -6.80 -16.74
C ASN A 160 8.70 -5.88 -15.93
N GLY A 161 7.44 -5.76 -16.36
CA GLY A 161 6.45 -4.99 -15.62
C GLY A 161 5.92 -5.74 -14.39
N ILE A 162 5.72 -5.02 -13.29
CA ILE A 162 4.96 -5.50 -12.12
C ILE A 162 3.55 -4.93 -12.24
N PHE A 163 2.56 -5.84 -12.29
CA PHE A 163 1.17 -5.46 -12.53
C PHE A 163 0.30 -5.65 -11.29
N GLU A 164 -0.72 -4.81 -11.16
CA GLU A 164 -1.82 -4.94 -10.22
C GLU A 164 -3.11 -5.24 -10.95
N GLU A 165 -3.88 -6.19 -10.46
CA GLU A 165 -5.17 -6.54 -11.03
C GLU A 165 -6.16 -6.92 -9.95
N ALA A 166 -7.44 -6.91 -10.31
CA ALA A 166 -8.50 -7.54 -9.54
C ALA A 166 -8.70 -8.96 -10.07
N LEU A 167 -8.88 -9.91 -9.16
CA LEU A 167 -9.00 -11.32 -9.52
C LEU A 167 -10.44 -11.69 -9.86
N GLU A 168 -10.60 -12.52 -10.90
CA GLU A 168 -11.87 -13.17 -11.24
C GLU A 168 -12.01 -14.46 -10.44
N GLY A 169 -13.21 -14.85 -10.00
CA GLY A 169 -13.31 -16.12 -9.29
C GLY A 169 -14.67 -16.45 -8.71
N LEU A 170 -14.68 -17.56 -7.97
CA LEU A 170 -15.85 -18.14 -7.33
C LEU A 170 -15.53 -18.47 -5.86
N ASP A 171 -16.48 -18.21 -4.97
CA ASP A 171 -16.51 -18.82 -3.64
C ASP A 171 -17.79 -19.63 -3.40
N ILE A 172 -17.67 -20.63 -2.53
CA ILE A 172 -18.80 -21.39 -1.99
C ILE A 172 -18.60 -21.56 -0.49
N GLU A 173 -19.64 -21.30 0.29
CA GLU A 173 -19.65 -21.46 1.75
C GLU A 173 -20.86 -22.29 2.21
N ALA A 174 -20.62 -23.23 3.13
CA ALA A 174 -21.66 -23.99 3.82
C ALA A 174 -21.58 -23.74 5.33
N GLY A 175 -22.71 -23.42 5.94
CA GLY A 175 -22.83 -23.13 7.36
C GLY A 175 -23.79 -24.06 8.09
N ARG A 176 -23.49 -24.36 9.35
CA ARG A 176 -24.38 -25.09 10.26
C ARG A 176 -24.53 -24.36 11.59
N SER A 177 -25.78 -24.28 12.07
CA SER A 177 -26.10 -23.70 13.36
C SER A 177 -25.93 -24.71 14.51
N PHE A 178 -25.53 -24.21 15.67
CA PHE A 178 -25.48 -24.99 16.91
C PHE A 178 -25.72 -24.08 18.13
N ALA A 179 -26.23 -24.67 19.21
CA ALA A 179 -26.54 -23.97 20.44
C ALA A 179 -25.59 -24.38 21.57
N LEU A 180 -25.09 -23.39 22.31
CA LEU A 180 -24.28 -23.57 23.52
C LEU A 180 -25.11 -23.16 24.74
N HIS A 181 -26.16 -23.94 25.02
CA HIS A 181 -27.15 -23.66 26.07
C HIS A 181 -26.52 -23.42 27.45
N GLY A 182 -25.40 -24.09 27.75
CA GLY A 182 -24.71 -23.96 29.04
C GLY A 182 -24.17 -22.56 29.35
N ILE A 183 -24.04 -21.69 28.36
CA ILE A 183 -23.57 -20.30 28.50
C ILE A 183 -24.53 -19.27 27.87
N GLY A 184 -25.76 -19.68 27.54
CA GLY A 184 -26.81 -18.79 27.04
C GLY A 184 -26.60 -18.28 25.60
N LEU A 185 -25.81 -18.99 24.79
CA LEU A 185 -25.61 -18.67 23.37
C LEU A 185 -26.41 -19.63 22.50
N ASP A 186 -27.66 -19.26 22.22
CA ASP A 186 -28.62 -20.12 21.50
C ASP A 186 -28.43 -20.13 19.98
N GLU A 187 -27.66 -19.18 19.44
CA GLU A 187 -27.37 -19.10 18.01
C GLU A 187 -25.87 -18.89 17.75
N ASN A 188 -25.24 -19.98 17.35
CA ASN A 188 -23.86 -19.99 16.87
C ASN A 188 -23.84 -20.66 15.50
N TRP A 189 -22.92 -20.25 14.67
CA TRP A 189 -22.74 -20.78 13.33
C TRP A 189 -21.28 -21.11 13.10
N ILE A 190 -21.05 -22.27 12.52
CA ILE A 190 -19.77 -22.65 11.95
C ILE A 190 -19.94 -22.74 10.44
N HIS A 191 -19.00 -22.17 9.70
CA HIS A 191 -18.97 -22.17 8.25
C HIS A 191 -17.66 -22.71 7.73
N ILE A 192 -17.74 -23.49 6.68
CA ILE A 192 -16.59 -23.92 5.90
C ILE A 192 -16.83 -23.49 4.45
N GLY A 193 -15.80 -22.95 3.83
CA GLY A 193 -15.86 -22.52 2.45
C GLY A 193 -14.58 -22.85 1.68
N GLY A 194 -14.71 -22.83 0.37
CA GLY A 194 -13.61 -22.90 -0.57
C GLY A 194 -13.79 -21.85 -1.65
N TYR A 195 -12.69 -21.38 -2.22
CA TYR A 195 -12.70 -20.39 -3.28
C TYR A 195 -11.57 -20.65 -4.27
N HIS A 196 -11.81 -20.20 -5.49
CA HIS A 196 -10.86 -20.25 -6.60
C HIS A 196 -10.90 -18.89 -7.30
N PHE A 197 -9.74 -18.27 -7.48
CA PHE A 197 -9.59 -17.03 -8.22
C PHE A 197 -8.48 -17.15 -9.26
N GLU A 198 -8.62 -16.44 -10.38
CA GLU A 198 -7.67 -16.41 -11.49
C GLU A 198 -7.20 -14.96 -11.71
N GLY A 199 -5.94 -14.80 -12.12
CA GLY A 199 -5.33 -13.51 -12.43
C GLY A 199 -4.24 -13.64 -13.50
N ASP A 200 -4.14 -12.66 -14.40
CA ASP A 200 -3.16 -12.67 -15.49
C ASP A 200 -1.74 -12.42 -15.01
N ALA A 201 -1.57 -11.66 -13.93
CA ALA A 201 -0.28 -11.24 -13.41
C ALA A 201 0.23 -12.14 -12.28
N ALA A 202 -0.66 -12.59 -11.39
CA ALA A 202 -0.28 -13.37 -10.20
C ALA A 202 -0.61 -14.87 -10.28
N GLY A 203 -1.31 -15.30 -11.34
CA GLY A 203 -1.79 -16.66 -11.51
C GLY A 203 -3.03 -16.98 -10.67
N ASP A 204 -3.32 -18.27 -10.57
CA ASP A 204 -4.50 -18.79 -9.90
C ASP A 204 -4.29 -18.85 -8.38
N VAL A 205 -5.39 -18.78 -7.63
CA VAL A 205 -5.44 -18.81 -6.17
C VAL A 205 -6.51 -19.77 -5.72
N ASP A 206 -6.10 -20.82 -5.02
CA ASP A 206 -7.00 -21.77 -4.39
C ASP A 206 -6.95 -21.63 -2.87
N GLY A 207 -8.11 -21.55 -2.23
CA GLY A 207 -8.13 -21.36 -0.79
C GLY A 207 -9.31 -21.97 -0.07
N VAL A 208 -9.12 -22.09 1.23
CA VAL A 208 -10.13 -22.60 2.17
C VAL A 208 -10.41 -21.56 3.24
N SER A 209 -11.63 -21.59 3.77
CA SER A 209 -12.05 -20.69 4.85
C SER A 209 -12.85 -21.42 5.92
N LEU A 210 -12.66 -20.97 7.16
CA LEU A 210 -13.40 -21.39 8.35
C LEU A 210 -13.89 -20.13 9.05
N ARG A 211 -15.18 -20.10 9.40
CA ARG A 211 -15.75 -18.98 10.16
C ARG A 211 -16.64 -19.47 11.28
N LEU A 212 -16.48 -18.84 12.44
CA LEU A 212 -17.32 -19.02 13.61
C LEU A 212 -18.03 -17.70 13.87
N THR A 213 -19.32 -17.74 14.14
CA THR A 213 -20.11 -16.56 14.52
C THR A 213 -21.03 -16.91 15.68
N SER A 214 -21.03 -16.09 16.73
CA SER A 214 -21.89 -16.25 17.89
C SER A 214 -22.72 -14.99 18.09
N PHE A 215 -24.04 -15.16 18.16
CA PHE A 215 -24.98 -14.09 18.44
C PHE A 215 -25.16 -13.98 19.96
N LEU A 216 -24.52 -12.97 20.56
CA LEU A 216 -24.72 -12.64 21.97
C LEU A 216 -26.16 -12.15 22.20
N ARG A 217 -26.71 -11.47 21.18
CA ARG A 217 -28.11 -11.07 21.04
C ARG A 217 -28.47 -11.09 19.56
N LYS A 218 -29.75 -11.05 19.21
CA LYS A 218 -30.21 -10.98 17.81
C LYS A 218 -29.64 -9.77 17.03
N ASN A 219 -29.21 -8.73 17.75
CA ASN A 219 -28.63 -7.51 17.20
C ASN A 219 -27.13 -7.31 17.48
N LEU A 220 -26.46 -8.27 18.13
CA LEU A 220 -25.03 -8.17 18.48
C LEU A 220 -24.36 -9.52 18.27
N SER A 221 -23.39 -9.59 17.36
CA SER A 221 -22.60 -10.79 17.09
C SER A 221 -21.11 -10.54 17.24
N ILE A 222 -20.42 -11.62 17.58
CA ILE A 222 -18.97 -11.73 17.52
C ILE A 222 -18.60 -12.85 16.54
N GLY A 223 -17.47 -12.70 15.86
CA GLY A 223 -17.01 -13.67 14.89
C GLY A 223 -15.51 -13.88 14.94
N LEU A 224 -15.08 -15.04 14.47
CA LEU A 224 -13.70 -15.39 14.19
C LEU A 224 -13.67 -16.04 12.81
N ALA A 225 -12.82 -15.59 11.92
CA ALA A 225 -12.60 -16.15 10.61
C ALA A 225 -11.12 -16.49 10.43
N ALA A 226 -10.84 -17.61 9.78
CA ALA A 226 -9.53 -18.01 9.33
C ALA A 226 -9.65 -18.42 7.85
N GLN A 227 -8.69 -18.03 7.04
CA GLN A 227 -8.56 -18.46 5.66
C GLN A 227 -7.10 -18.76 5.36
N ASP A 228 -6.86 -19.64 4.41
CA ASP A 228 -5.53 -20.01 3.95
C ASP A 228 -5.60 -20.23 2.45
N ASP A 229 -4.65 -19.62 1.74
CA ASP A 229 -4.47 -19.73 0.30
C ASP A 229 -2.99 -19.54 -0.05
N ASP A 230 -2.62 -19.91 -1.28
CA ASP A 230 -1.25 -19.94 -1.77
C ASP A 230 -0.68 -18.56 -2.15
N LEU A 231 -1.53 -17.57 -2.42
CA LEU A 231 -1.11 -16.25 -2.90
C LEU A 231 -1.02 -15.19 -1.78
N PHE A 232 -2.04 -15.14 -0.93
CA PHE A 232 -2.20 -14.22 0.20
C PHE A 232 -1.79 -14.85 1.53
N GLY A 233 -1.67 -16.18 1.60
CA GLY A 233 -1.26 -16.90 2.80
C GLY A 233 -2.36 -17.04 3.86
N SER A 234 -1.96 -17.38 5.08
CA SER A 234 -2.90 -17.54 6.20
C SER A 234 -3.33 -16.18 6.77
N GLU A 235 -4.64 -15.95 6.87
CA GLU A 235 -5.22 -14.76 7.49
C GLU A 235 -6.22 -15.15 8.60
N ILE A 236 -6.15 -14.45 9.74
CA ILE A 236 -7.09 -14.61 10.86
C ILE A 236 -7.71 -13.26 11.20
N ARG A 237 -9.04 -13.23 11.35
CA ARG A 237 -9.81 -12.03 11.66
C ARG A 237 -10.83 -12.27 12.76
N GLY A 238 -10.88 -11.36 13.73
CA GLY A 238 -12.04 -11.20 14.58
C GLY A 238 -13.09 -10.29 13.94
N GLU A 239 -14.34 -10.41 14.33
CA GLU A 239 -15.41 -9.46 13.98
C GLU A 239 -16.29 -9.17 15.19
N ILE A 240 -16.68 -7.90 15.36
CA ILE A 240 -17.77 -7.48 16.24
C ILE A 240 -18.74 -6.68 15.38
N ARG A 241 -20.03 -7.01 15.45
CA ARG A 241 -21.07 -6.43 14.59
C ARG A 241 -22.32 -6.11 15.39
N TYR A 242 -22.83 -4.90 15.21
CA TYR A 242 -24.05 -4.42 15.85
C TYR A 242 -25.08 -4.00 14.80
N SER A 243 -26.33 -4.41 14.97
CA SER A 243 -27.45 -4.18 14.05
C SER A 243 -28.50 -3.29 14.70
N PHE A 244 -28.86 -2.18 14.05
CA PHE A 244 -29.85 -1.23 14.55
C PHE A 244 -31.29 -1.61 14.16
N GLY A 245 -31.47 -2.37 13.07
CA GLY A 245 -32.80 -2.77 12.59
C GLY A 245 -33.30 -4.11 13.14
N ARG A 246 -32.61 -4.70 14.13
CA ARG A 246 -32.98 -5.98 14.73
C ARG A 246 -33.37 -5.83 16.19
N ALA A 247 -34.27 -6.70 16.62
CA ALA A 247 -34.65 -6.81 18.03
C ALA A 247 -33.41 -7.10 18.90
N SER A 248 -33.35 -6.50 20.09
CA SER A 248 -32.24 -6.72 21.04
C SER A 248 -32.42 -7.96 21.93
N GLY A 249 -33.40 -8.81 21.62
CA GLY A 249 -33.71 -10.02 22.37
C GLY A 249 -32.62 -11.10 22.27
N GLY A 250 -32.65 -12.04 23.21
CA GLY A 250 -31.89 -13.28 23.12
C GLY A 250 -32.59 -14.34 22.26
N GLY A 251 -32.00 -15.53 22.20
CA GLY A 251 -32.52 -16.66 21.44
C GLY A 251 -32.16 -16.63 19.95
N LYS A 252 -32.44 -17.76 19.30
CA LYS A 252 -32.17 -17.96 17.87
C LYS A 252 -33.09 -17.10 17.00
N ARG A 253 -32.53 -16.50 15.96
CA ARG A 253 -33.28 -15.77 14.94
C ARG A 253 -34.16 -16.75 14.15
N THR A 254 -35.41 -16.37 13.94
CA THR A 254 -36.35 -17.04 13.04
C THR A 254 -35.93 -16.87 11.58
N LEU A 255 -36.43 -17.72 10.68
CA LEU A 255 -36.21 -17.50 9.24
C LEU A 255 -36.72 -16.14 8.78
N SER A 256 -37.89 -15.68 9.24
CA SER A 256 -38.40 -14.34 8.92
C SER A 256 -37.45 -13.22 9.35
N GLU A 257 -36.79 -13.33 10.51
CA GLU A 257 -35.76 -12.38 10.93
C GLU A 257 -34.50 -12.43 10.04
N ARG A 258 -34.18 -13.60 9.48
CA ARG A 258 -33.03 -13.79 8.57
C ARG A 258 -33.28 -13.27 7.15
N MET A 259 -34.52 -12.96 6.77
CA MET A 259 -34.81 -12.22 5.52
C MET A 259 -34.10 -10.87 5.47
N MET A 260 -33.81 -10.25 6.62
CA MET A 260 -33.08 -8.98 6.75
C MET A 260 -31.59 -9.16 7.09
N GLN A 261 -31.04 -10.36 6.90
CA GLN A 261 -29.61 -10.60 7.02
C GLN A 261 -28.85 -9.93 5.87
N LEU A 262 -27.76 -9.22 6.12
CA LEU A 262 -26.94 -8.71 5.01
C LEU A 262 -26.51 -9.85 4.07
N VAL A 263 -26.36 -9.55 2.79
CA VAL A 263 -25.80 -10.53 1.84
C VAL A 263 -24.41 -10.98 2.32
N HIS A 264 -24.07 -12.26 2.23
CA HIS A 264 -22.74 -12.69 2.62
C HIS A 264 -21.94 -13.08 1.39
N ARG A 265 -20.84 -12.36 1.19
CA ARG A 265 -19.85 -12.46 0.12
C ARG A 265 -18.56 -11.84 0.65
N ASP A 266 -17.44 -12.03 -0.04
CA ASP A 266 -16.26 -11.23 0.22
C ASP A 266 -16.59 -9.77 -0.11
N ILE A 267 -16.44 -8.90 0.88
CA ILE A 267 -16.71 -7.47 0.75
C ILE A 267 -15.50 -6.71 0.23
N ASP A 268 -14.37 -7.40 0.03
CA ASP A 268 -13.16 -6.87 -0.56
C ASP A 268 -13.06 -7.34 -2.01
N VAL A 269 -12.83 -6.42 -2.95
CA VAL A 269 -12.30 -6.81 -4.26
C VAL A 269 -10.91 -7.40 -4.04
N LYS A 270 -10.74 -8.69 -4.33
CA LYS A 270 -9.44 -9.36 -4.26
C LYS A 270 -8.51 -8.76 -5.31
N THR A 271 -7.45 -8.10 -4.84
CA THR A 271 -6.45 -7.46 -5.71
C THR A 271 -5.06 -7.98 -5.41
N THR A 272 -4.20 -8.03 -6.42
CA THR A 272 -2.80 -8.43 -6.24
C THR A 272 -1.94 -7.38 -5.52
N ALA A 273 -2.51 -6.22 -5.15
CA ALA A 273 -1.84 -5.10 -4.47
C ALA A 273 -0.94 -5.49 -3.27
N GLY A 274 -1.35 -6.49 -2.48
CA GLY A 274 -0.62 -6.97 -1.29
C GLY A 274 0.30 -8.17 -1.54
N VAL A 275 0.35 -8.67 -2.77
CA VAL A 275 1.15 -9.84 -3.16
C VAL A 275 2.60 -9.40 -3.43
N PRO A 276 3.62 -10.20 -3.07
CA PRO A 276 5.01 -9.90 -3.37
C PRO A 276 5.27 -9.65 -4.87
N ASP A 277 6.11 -8.65 -5.16
CA ASP A 277 6.41 -8.18 -6.53
C ASP A 277 6.86 -9.30 -7.49
N HIS A 278 7.67 -10.26 -7.02
CA HIS A 278 8.16 -11.36 -7.84
C HIS A 278 7.07 -12.31 -8.34
N LEU A 279 5.93 -12.39 -7.64
CA LEU A 279 4.77 -13.17 -8.07
C LEU A 279 3.87 -12.36 -9.02
N ARG A 280 4.03 -11.04 -9.06
CA ARG A 280 3.26 -10.11 -9.89
C ARG A 280 4.02 -9.62 -11.13
N THR A 281 5.23 -10.12 -11.32
CA THR A 281 6.11 -9.75 -12.41
C THR A 281 5.71 -10.55 -13.63
N ASP A 282 5.21 -9.88 -14.67
CA ASP A 282 4.88 -10.52 -15.92
C ASP A 282 6.15 -10.67 -16.77
N LEU A 283 6.65 -11.90 -16.86
CA LEU A 283 7.87 -12.24 -17.60
C LEU A 283 7.72 -12.05 -19.12
N ASN A 284 6.50 -11.97 -19.63
CA ASN A 284 6.20 -11.75 -21.05
C ASN A 284 5.87 -10.29 -21.38
N SER A 285 5.79 -9.42 -20.38
CA SER A 285 5.48 -7.99 -20.55
C SER A 285 6.68 -7.15 -20.13
N THR A 286 7.37 -6.60 -21.13
CA THR A 286 8.49 -5.68 -20.92
C THR A 286 8.03 -4.22 -20.99
N VAL A 287 8.66 -3.38 -20.19
CA VAL A 287 8.40 -1.95 -20.09
C VAL A 287 9.71 -1.21 -20.35
N ASP A 288 9.65 -0.15 -21.17
CA ASP A 288 10.79 0.77 -21.36
C ASP A 288 11.02 1.54 -20.04
N VAL A 289 12.18 1.30 -19.42
CA VAL A 289 12.64 1.93 -18.18
C VAL A 289 13.84 2.84 -18.42
N SER A 290 14.08 3.22 -19.68
CA SER A 290 15.21 4.06 -20.04
C SER A 290 15.13 5.42 -19.34
N PRO A 291 16.20 5.87 -18.68
CA PRO A 291 16.22 7.21 -18.11
C PRO A 291 16.32 8.28 -19.20
N GLY A 292 15.56 9.36 -19.03
CA GLY A 292 15.66 10.56 -19.86
C GLY A 292 15.60 10.30 -21.36
N ALA A 293 16.70 10.57 -22.07
CA ALA A 293 16.78 10.46 -23.52
C ALA A 293 17.03 9.03 -24.03
N GLY A 294 17.34 8.07 -23.16
CA GLY A 294 17.71 6.71 -23.56
C GLY A 294 19.06 6.28 -23.00
N VAL A 295 19.55 5.16 -23.52
CA VAL A 295 20.84 4.56 -23.18
C VAL A 295 21.78 4.64 -24.37
N ILE A 296 22.99 5.12 -24.12
CA ILE A 296 24.08 5.16 -25.08
C ILE A 296 25.15 4.19 -24.59
N HIS A 297 25.53 3.24 -25.44
CA HIS A 297 26.44 2.16 -25.08
C HIS A 297 27.87 2.45 -25.53
N ILE A 298 28.82 2.13 -24.65
CA ILE A 298 30.25 2.10 -24.95
C ILE A 298 30.76 0.71 -24.62
N ASP A 299 31.31 0.02 -25.61
CA ASP A 299 31.82 -1.35 -25.50
C ASP A 299 33.08 -1.51 -26.35
N SER A 300 34.25 -1.58 -25.69
CA SER A 300 35.54 -1.80 -26.35
C SER A 300 35.67 -3.17 -27.00
N SER A 301 34.88 -4.15 -26.56
CA SER A 301 34.90 -5.52 -27.08
C SER A 301 34.07 -5.67 -28.38
N SER A 302 33.26 -4.66 -28.73
CA SER A 302 32.40 -4.72 -29.91
C SER A 302 33.20 -4.86 -31.20
N GLU A 303 32.89 -5.90 -31.98
CA GLU A 303 33.50 -6.15 -33.29
C GLU A 303 32.80 -5.38 -34.43
N GLU A 304 31.70 -4.69 -34.14
CA GLU A 304 30.87 -4.04 -35.16
C GLU A 304 31.58 -2.88 -35.85
N SER A 305 31.32 -2.69 -37.14
CA SER A 305 31.96 -1.61 -37.91
C SER A 305 31.21 -0.27 -37.84
N THR A 306 29.92 -0.33 -37.49
CA THR A 306 29.07 0.84 -37.26
C THR A 306 29.07 1.14 -35.77
N GLU A 307 29.23 2.41 -35.41
CA GLU A 307 29.13 2.90 -34.03
C GLU A 307 28.05 4.00 -34.02
N ASP A 308 26.84 3.66 -33.60
CA ASP A 308 25.74 4.63 -33.41
C ASP A 308 25.34 4.80 -31.94
N GLY A 309 25.94 4.03 -31.03
CA GLY A 309 25.69 4.11 -29.59
C GLY A 309 24.48 3.31 -29.12
N SER A 310 23.79 2.59 -30.01
CA SER A 310 22.82 1.56 -29.63
C SER A 310 23.50 0.35 -28.99
N TYR A 311 22.71 -0.52 -28.36
CA TYR A 311 23.19 -1.78 -27.81
C TYR A 311 23.78 -2.70 -28.89
N GLU A 312 23.17 -2.73 -30.07
CA GLU A 312 23.63 -3.55 -31.20
C GLU A 312 24.85 -2.96 -31.90
N TYR A 313 25.03 -1.62 -31.86
CA TYR A 313 26.15 -0.90 -32.48
C TYR A 313 26.80 0.12 -31.51
N PRO A 314 27.40 -0.34 -30.40
CA PRO A 314 27.94 0.54 -29.35
C PRO A 314 29.18 1.30 -29.82
N TYR A 315 29.50 2.42 -29.16
CA TYR A 315 30.77 3.11 -29.41
C TYR A 315 31.93 2.30 -28.81
N LYS A 316 33.03 2.17 -29.54
CA LYS A 316 34.19 1.38 -29.05
C LYS A 316 35.06 2.12 -28.05
N THR A 317 34.98 3.46 -28.06
CA THR A 317 35.78 4.32 -27.20
C THR A 317 34.97 5.48 -26.67
N ILE A 318 35.37 6.01 -25.50
CA ILE A 318 34.75 7.23 -24.96
C ILE A 318 34.98 8.42 -25.90
N ALA A 319 36.10 8.46 -26.62
CA ALA A 319 36.39 9.53 -27.59
C ALA A 319 35.37 9.53 -28.75
N ASN A 320 35.06 8.35 -29.30
CA ASN A 320 34.04 8.21 -30.35
C ASN A 320 32.66 8.62 -29.82
N CYS A 321 32.27 8.14 -28.63
CA CYS A 321 30.99 8.53 -28.06
C CYS A 321 30.90 10.04 -27.83
N LYS A 322 31.95 10.69 -27.32
CA LYS A 322 32.02 12.15 -27.12
C LYS A 322 31.90 12.93 -28.43
N ALA A 323 32.42 12.40 -29.53
CA ALA A 323 32.28 13.00 -30.85
C ALA A 323 30.88 12.77 -31.45
N GLY A 324 30.22 11.68 -31.04
CA GLY A 324 28.84 11.34 -31.37
C GLY A 324 27.85 11.71 -30.26
N ASP A 325 26.96 10.77 -29.92
CA ASP A 325 25.75 11.04 -29.14
C ASP A 325 26.00 11.39 -27.67
N CYS A 326 27.09 10.92 -27.06
CA CYS A 326 27.47 11.40 -25.72
C CYS A 326 27.78 12.91 -25.71
N GLY A 327 28.24 13.45 -26.85
CA GLY A 327 28.57 14.86 -26.99
C GLY A 327 27.40 15.77 -27.32
N THR A 328 26.24 15.21 -27.68
CA THR A 328 25.09 15.96 -28.22
C THR A 328 23.79 15.74 -27.45
N THR A 329 23.66 14.66 -26.69
CA THR A 329 22.39 14.26 -26.05
C THR A 329 22.37 14.56 -24.56
N ASP A 330 21.54 15.52 -24.14
CA ASP A 330 21.27 15.80 -22.72
C ASP A 330 20.38 14.70 -22.10
N ASN A 331 20.44 14.50 -20.79
CA ASN A 331 19.64 13.51 -20.04
C ASN A 331 19.77 12.04 -20.49
N ALA A 332 20.82 11.67 -21.24
CA ALA A 332 21.08 10.28 -21.59
C ALA A 332 21.81 9.54 -20.46
N MET A 333 21.52 8.24 -20.30
CA MET A 333 22.42 7.35 -19.58
C MET A 333 23.48 6.83 -20.54
N ILE A 334 24.73 6.92 -20.11
CA ILE A 334 25.85 6.37 -20.82
C ILE A 334 26.29 5.13 -20.07
N TYR A 335 26.15 3.98 -20.71
CA TYR A 335 26.44 2.67 -20.14
C TYR A 335 27.75 2.15 -20.72
N VAL A 336 28.71 1.87 -19.86
CA VAL A 336 30.05 1.39 -20.23
C VAL A 336 30.15 -0.09 -19.86
N HIS A 337 30.28 -0.94 -20.87
CA HIS A 337 30.46 -2.38 -20.72
C HIS A 337 31.87 -2.71 -20.20
N GLU A 338 32.02 -3.89 -19.60
CA GLU A 338 33.32 -4.43 -19.19
C GLU A 338 34.18 -4.69 -20.43
N GLY A 339 35.45 -4.29 -20.37
CA GLY A 339 36.41 -4.57 -21.44
C GLY A 339 36.90 -6.02 -21.39
N ASP A 340 37.32 -6.56 -22.55
CA ASP A 340 37.75 -7.96 -22.71
C ASP A 340 39.26 -8.14 -22.47
N SER A 341 40.02 -7.05 -22.25
CA SER A 341 41.47 -7.16 -22.02
C SER A 341 42.10 -6.02 -21.21
N ASP A 342 43.28 -6.30 -20.63
CA ASP A 342 44.16 -5.29 -20.01
C ASP A 342 44.63 -4.20 -21.02
N ASP A 343 44.50 -4.46 -22.32
CA ASP A 343 44.85 -3.52 -23.41
C ASP A 343 43.71 -2.50 -23.69
N ASP A 344 42.50 -2.75 -23.19
CA ASP A 344 41.33 -1.85 -23.31
C ASP A 344 41.43 -0.61 -22.43
N ALA A 345 42.46 -0.54 -21.57
CA ALA A 345 42.74 0.64 -20.76
C ALA A 345 42.80 1.92 -21.61
N SER A 346 43.23 1.83 -22.88
CA SER A 346 43.27 2.96 -23.81
C SER A 346 41.91 3.33 -24.43
N ALA A 347 40.96 2.40 -24.52
CA ALA A 347 39.62 2.64 -25.07
C ALA A 347 38.74 3.46 -24.11
N TYR A 348 38.93 3.24 -22.81
CA TYR A 348 38.25 3.94 -21.74
C TYR A 348 39.08 5.07 -21.10
N ASP A 349 40.38 5.18 -21.42
CA ASP A 349 41.18 6.34 -21.05
C ASP A 349 40.89 7.51 -22.00
N THR A 350 40.39 8.59 -21.44
CA THR A 350 40.05 9.79 -22.21
C THR A 350 41.24 10.73 -22.40
N GLY A 351 42.35 10.53 -21.68
CA GLY A 351 43.53 11.41 -21.65
C GLY A 351 43.27 12.84 -21.10
N ALA A 352 42.01 13.29 -21.15
CA ALA A 352 41.46 14.55 -20.71
C ALA A 352 40.12 14.31 -20.01
N GLY A 353 39.89 14.97 -18.87
CA GLY A 353 38.68 14.78 -18.07
C GLY A 353 37.38 14.87 -18.88
N TRP A 354 36.37 14.12 -18.48
CA TRP A 354 35.05 14.16 -19.09
C TRP A 354 34.12 15.03 -18.25
N THR A 355 33.58 16.07 -18.87
CA THR A 355 32.43 16.81 -18.33
C THR A 355 31.17 16.28 -19.00
N LEU A 356 30.30 15.67 -18.20
CA LEU A 356 28.99 15.20 -18.65
C LEU A 356 28.09 16.39 -19.01
N ARG A 357 27.20 16.20 -19.98
CA ARG A 357 26.16 17.19 -20.32
C ARG A 357 25.07 17.21 -19.26
N ASP A 358 24.17 18.18 -19.36
CA ASP A 358 23.09 18.37 -18.40
C ASP A 358 22.24 17.10 -18.28
N GLY A 359 22.11 16.60 -17.04
CA GLY A 359 21.33 15.41 -16.71
C GLY A 359 21.90 14.08 -17.22
N GLN A 360 23.06 14.07 -17.88
CA GLN A 360 23.70 12.81 -18.26
C GLN A 360 24.17 12.02 -17.04
N MET A 361 24.07 10.70 -17.14
CA MET A 361 24.58 9.76 -16.14
C MET A 361 25.62 8.86 -16.80
N LEU A 362 26.72 8.57 -16.11
CA LEU A 362 27.71 7.59 -16.54
C LEU A 362 27.70 6.42 -15.58
N ILE A 363 27.38 5.23 -16.09
CA ILE A 363 27.24 3.99 -15.33
C ILE A 363 28.09 2.93 -16.01
N GLY A 364 28.82 2.14 -15.23
CA GLY A 364 29.55 0.98 -15.74
C GLY A 364 28.79 -0.33 -15.45
N GLU A 365 29.13 -1.39 -16.17
CA GLU A 365 28.52 -2.72 -16.05
C GLU A 365 28.65 -3.35 -14.65
N GLY A 366 29.58 -2.87 -13.82
CA GLY A 366 29.63 -3.26 -12.40
C GLY A 366 28.42 -2.81 -11.56
N PHE A 367 27.48 -2.05 -12.13
CA PHE A 367 26.23 -1.66 -11.48
C PHE A 367 25.07 -2.49 -12.03
N ASP A 368 24.30 -3.10 -11.11
CA ASP A 368 23.12 -3.89 -11.45
C ASP A 368 21.97 -2.98 -11.97
N LEU A 369 21.62 -3.17 -13.25
CA LEU A 369 20.47 -2.56 -13.91
C LEU A 369 19.41 -3.63 -14.21
N TYR A 370 18.56 -3.91 -13.21
CA TYR A 370 17.46 -4.87 -13.33
C TYR A 370 17.94 -6.28 -13.71
N GLY A 371 19.06 -6.73 -13.16
CA GLY A 371 19.70 -8.01 -13.45
C GLY A 371 20.62 -7.99 -14.67
N ILE A 372 20.90 -6.82 -15.25
CA ILE A 372 21.97 -6.63 -16.23
C ILE A 372 23.20 -6.06 -15.50
N GLY A 373 24.36 -6.66 -15.69
CA GLY A 373 25.58 -6.28 -14.99
C GLY A 373 25.57 -6.67 -13.51
N GLY A 374 26.49 -6.13 -12.71
CA GLY A 374 26.53 -6.35 -11.27
C GLY A 374 27.03 -7.73 -10.80
N ASP A 375 27.38 -8.63 -11.73
CA ASP A 375 27.85 -10.00 -11.48
C ASP A 375 29.28 -10.10 -10.91
N GLY A 376 29.79 -9.00 -10.36
CA GLY A 376 31.06 -8.98 -9.65
C GLY A 376 30.98 -9.88 -8.42
N ASP A 377 31.42 -11.15 -8.57
CA ASP A 377 31.84 -12.01 -7.48
C ASP A 377 32.88 -11.23 -6.67
N TYR A 378 32.42 -10.55 -5.61
CA TYR A 378 33.20 -9.62 -4.79
C TYR A 378 34.43 -10.30 -4.13
N ARG A 379 34.63 -11.60 -4.37
CA ARG A 379 35.71 -12.44 -3.87
C ARG A 379 36.85 -12.68 -4.85
N ARG A 380 36.78 -12.26 -6.12
CA ARG A 380 37.89 -12.46 -7.09
C ARG A 380 38.15 -11.29 -8.04
N SER A 381 38.33 -10.09 -7.51
CA SER A 381 39.27 -9.12 -8.11
C SER A 381 39.57 -7.96 -7.18
N PRO A 382 40.85 -7.66 -6.88
CA PRO A 382 41.19 -6.42 -6.19
C PRO A 382 41.20 -5.30 -7.24
N ARG A 383 40.19 -4.43 -7.15
CA ARG A 383 40.07 -3.08 -7.76
C ARG A 383 39.09 -2.99 -8.94
N GLN A 384 37.86 -2.62 -8.63
CA GLN A 384 37.08 -1.73 -9.48
C GLN A 384 36.71 -0.49 -8.64
N THR A 385 37.00 0.69 -9.18
CA THR A 385 36.68 1.97 -8.54
C THR A 385 35.23 2.28 -8.87
N VAL A 386 34.34 2.13 -7.89
CA VAL A 386 32.93 2.51 -7.99
C VAL A 386 32.83 4.03 -8.12
N MET A 387 32.40 4.53 -9.27
CA MET A 387 32.06 5.94 -9.48
C MET A 387 30.59 6.16 -9.09
N ILE A 388 30.35 6.65 -7.87
CA ILE A 388 29.05 7.16 -7.45
C ILE A 388 29.05 8.67 -7.73
N SER A 389 28.28 9.13 -8.70
CA SER A 389 27.96 10.56 -8.81
C SER A 389 26.66 10.84 -8.07
N LEU A 390 26.75 11.57 -6.95
CA LEU A 390 25.61 12.16 -6.27
C LEU A 390 25.24 13.46 -7.00
N TRP A 391 23.94 13.60 -7.26
CA TRP A 391 23.22 14.71 -7.91
C TRP A 391 23.86 16.09 -7.68
N SER A 392 24.45 16.67 -8.72
CA SER A 392 24.95 18.05 -8.77
C SER A 392 25.07 18.52 -10.23
N PRO A 393 24.69 19.76 -10.60
CA PRO A 393 24.60 20.22 -12.00
C PRO A 393 25.95 20.46 -12.69
N SER A 394 27.07 20.16 -12.05
CA SER A 394 28.39 20.39 -12.63
C SER A 394 29.41 19.49 -11.96
N GLN A 395 29.67 18.32 -12.55
CA GLN A 395 30.79 17.48 -12.16
C GLN A 395 31.76 17.29 -13.34
N THR A 396 33.02 17.59 -13.09
CA THR A 396 34.14 17.29 -13.98
C THR A 396 34.87 16.08 -13.43
N VAL A 397 34.78 14.94 -14.13
CA VAL A 397 35.52 13.73 -13.74
C VAL A 397 36.98 13.93 -14.15
N THR A 398 37.88 14.05 -13.18
CA THR A 398 39.31 14.31 -13.44
C THR A 398 40.17 13.14 -12.94
N ARG A 399 40.68 12.36 -13.90
CA ARG A 399 41.68 11.26 -13.81
C ARG A 399 41.34 10.01 -12.99
N LEU A 400 41.45 8.85 -13.64
CA LEU A 400 41.62 7.52 -13.05
C LEU A 400 43.11 7.12 -13.14
N PRO A 401 43.77 6.65 -12.07
CA PRO A 401 45.17 6.24 -12.15
C PRO A 401 45.28 4.79 -12.65
N VAL A 402 45.99 4.61 -13.76
CA VAL A 402 46.53 3.32 -14.22
C VAL A 402 48.05 3.38 -14.02
N SER A 403 48.60 2.72 -12.98
CA SER A 403 49.92 2.07 -13.02
C SER A 403 50.33 1.46 -11.69
N ASN A 404 51.09 0.37 -11.78
CA ASN A 404 51.78 -0.32 -10.69
C ASN A 404 52.86 0.56 -10.04
N SER A 405 52.77 0.69 -8.72
CA SER A 405 53.73 1.30 -7.79
C SER A 405 54.16 2.75 -8.11
N THR A 406 53.79 3.69 -7.23
CA THR A 406 54.70 4.54 -6.43
C THR A 406 53.85 5.59 -5.70
N THR A 407 54.20 5.84 -4.45
CA THR A 407 53.58 6.76 -3.48
C THR A 407 53.41 8.18 -4.05
N ILE A 408 52.20 8.74 -4.03
CA ILE A 408 51.97 10.18 -4.21
C ILE A 408 50.94 10.68 -3.18
N THR A 409 51.33 11.73 -2.46
CA THR A 409 50.60 12.43 -1.40
C THR A 409 49.45 13.26 -1.98
N PRO A 410 48.21 13.19 -1.45
CA PRO A 410 47.15 14.09 -1.88
C PRO A 410 47.21 15.43 -1.15
N LEU A 411 47.30 16.52 -1.91
CA LEU A 411 46.96 17.88 -1.48
C LEU A 411 45.46 18.07 -1.73
N LEU A 412 44.64 18.04 -0.68
CA LEU A 412 43.22 18.39 -0.75
C LEU A 412 42.96 19.53 0.24
N THR A 413 42.54 20.69 -0.28
CA THR A 413 42.02 21.79 0.54
C THR A 413 40.50 21.63 0.63
N VAL A 414 40.00 21.26 1.81
CA VAL A 414 38.56 21.15 2.09
C VAL A 414 38.11 22.44 2.79
N GLN A 415 37.21 23.22 2.17
CA GLN A 415 36.46 24.25 2.88
C GLN A 415 35.20 23.63 3.50
N ALA A 416 35.24 23.50 4.83
CA ALA A 416 34.15 23.37 5.80
C ALA A 416 32.96 22.43 5.49
N VAL A 417 32.95 21.26 6.16
CA VAL A 417 31.72 20.51 6.48
C VAL A 417 31.38 20.75 7.94
N THR A 418 30.15 21.22 8.20
CA THR A 418 29.61 21.35 9.57
C THR A 418 29.05 20.00 10.00
N VAL A 419 29.58 19.41 11.06
CA VAL A 419 29.11 18.13 11.63
C VAL A 419 28.37 18.39 12.94
N LEU A 420 27.12 17.96 13.04
CA LEU A 420 26.38 17.80 14.31
C LEU A 420 26.55 16.35 14.81
N PRO A 421 26.86 16.10 16.09
CA PRO A 421 27.24 14.77 16.55
C PRO A 421 26.04 13.99 17.11
N LEU A 422 25.99 12.69 16.82
CA LEU A 422 25.31 11.71 17.66
C LEU A 422 26.13 10.42 17.76
N SER A 423 26.50 10.10 19.00
CA SER A 423 26.80 8.77 19.54
C SER A 423 28.14 8.10 19.23
N THR A 424 29.10 8.41 20.12
CA THR A 424 30.00 7.49 20.86
C THR A 424 30.41 6.15 20.23
N ARG A 425 31.68 6.07 19.80
CA ARG A 425 32.65 5.06 20.27
C ARG A 425 34.08 5.56 20.01
N ARG A 426 34.94 5.38 21.02
CA ARG A 426 36.34 5.82 21.06
C ARG A 426 37.17 5.05 20.01
N MET A 427 37.97 5.76 19.22
CA MET A 427 39.18 5.18 18.63
C MET A 427 40.31 6.20 18.71
N SER A 428 41.42 5.77 19.31
CA SER A 428 42.62 6.55 19.60
C SER A 428 43.44 6.75 18.32
N VAL A 429 43.70 8.00 17.94
CA VAL A 429 44.64 8.35 16.87
C VAL A 429 45.92 8.89 17.49
N ARG A 430 47.06 8.26 17.17
CA ARG A 430 48.40 8.73 17.53
C ARG A 430 48.89 9.63 16.40
N SER A 431 49.03 10.93 16.66
CA SER A 431 49.53 11.91 15.69
C SER A 431 51.05 12.05 15.77
N THR A 432 51.74 11.94 14.64
CA THR A 432 53.07 12.53 14.43
C THR A 432 52.91 13.68 13.44
N SER A 433 52.98 14.92 13.92
CA SER A 433 52.96 16.12 13.08
C SER A 433 54.38 16.68 12.97
N THR A 434 54.88 16.86 11.75
CA THR A 434 56.02 17.74 11.48
C THR A 434 55.46 19.01 10.84
N THR A 435 55.57 20.13 11.55
CA THR A 435 55.09 21.46 11.13
C THR A 435 56.15 22.15 10.29
N THR A 436 55.75 22.80 9.20
CA THR A 436 56.55 23.89 8.61
C THR A 436 55.61 25.06 8.37
N ALA A 437 55.93 26.18 9.01
CA ALA A 437 55.17 27.42 9.02
C ALA A 437 55.55 28.30 7.83
N SER A 438 54.58 28.97 7.20
CA SER A 438 54.79 30.31 6.62
C SER A 438 53.46 31.06 6.39
N SER A 439 53.48 32.36 6.76
CA SER A 439 52.50 33.47 6.56
C SER A 439 51.08 33.26 7.10
N ILE A 440 50.53 33.94 8.12
CA ILE A 440 50.57 35.33 8.65
C ILE A 440 50.15 36.43 7.65
N SER A 441 49.14 37.19 8.11
CA SER A 441 48.40 38.34 7.52
C SER A 441 47.16 37.92 6.71
N THR A 442 45.91 38.32 6.99
CA THR A 442 45.44 39.55 7.65
C THR A 442 43.94 39.46 8.05
N TRP A 443 43.54 40.14 9.15
CA TRP A 443 42.18 40.54 9.62
C TRP A 443 41.17 39.43 10.02
N ARG A 444 40.69 39.24 11.26
CA ARG A 444 40.32 40.08 12.43
C ARG A 444 39.07 40.96 12.24
N ALA A 445 37.91 40.33 12.07
CA ALA A 445 36.55 40.72 12.51
C ALA A 445 35.68 39.50 12.15
N VAL A 446 35.05 38.75 13.05
CA VAL A 446 33.84 39.06 13.80
C VAL A 446 33.84 38.12 15.01
N LYS A 447 34.16 38.65 16.18
CA LYS A 447 34.04 37.95 17.47
C LYS A 447 33.30 38.88 18.42
N GLU A 448 32.07 39.22 18.06
CA GLU A 448 31.13 39.97 18.89
C GLU A 448 29.76 39.97 18.20
N THR A 449 28.98 38.90 18.39
CA THR A 449 27.50 38.88 18.39
C THR A 449 27.04 37.47 18.78
N SER A 450 27.35 37.06 20.01
CA SER A 450 26.82 35.84 20.62
C SER A 450 26.41 36.10 22.08
N THR A 451 25.73 37.22 22.32
CA THR A 451 25.23 37.59 23.67
C THR A 451 23.91 38.37 23.63
N VAL A 452 23.09 38.23 22.58
CA VAL A 452 21.71 38.73 22.57
C VAL A 452 20.86 37.79 21.72
N LEU A 453 20.32 36.73 22.32
CA LEU A 453 19.11 35.96 21.91
C LEU A 453 18.99 34.64 22.72
N ARG A 454 19.18 34.73 24.05
CA ARG A 454 18.75 33.70 25.02
C ARG A 454 17.73 34.26 26.04
N SER A 455 17.06 35.34 25.67
CA SER A 455 16.09 36.03 26.50
C SER A 455 14.93 36.53 25.64
N ALA A 456 14.21 35.59 24.99
CA ALA A 456 12.91 35.84 24.36
C ALA A 456 12.24 34.51 23.96
N LEU A 457 11.94 33.64 24.93
CA LEU A 457 10.94 32.55 24.79
C LEU A 457 10.68 31.88 26.16
N HIS A 458 10.35 32.71 27.16
CA HIS A 458 9.70 32.29 28.39
C HIS A 458 8.80 33.45 28.87
N ALA A 459 7.66 33.65 28.19
CA ALA A 459 6.58 34.51 28.68
C ALA A 459 5.30 34.35 27.84
N SER A 460 4.50 33.31 28.10
CA SER A 460 3.03 33.39 27.92
C SER A 460 2.31 32.28 28.70
N ARG A 461 2.31 32.39 30.03
CA ARG A 461 1.26 31.78 30.88
C ARG A 461 0.59 32.93 31.62
N ALA A 462 -0.48 33.46 31.04
CA ALA A 462 -1.34 34.41 31.73
C ALA A 462 -2.39 33.63 32.52
N ALA A 463 -2.37 33.81 33.84
CA ALA A 463 -3.40 33.36 34.77
C ALA A 463 -4.66 34.25 34.65
N PRO A 464 -5.86 33.74 34.98
CA PRO A 464 -7.09 34.54 35.01
C PRO A 464 -7.19 35.39 36.30
N PRO A 465 -7.88 36.54 36.27
CA PRO A 465 -8.00 37.43 37.43
C PRO A 465 -9.07 36.96 38.45
N PRO A 466 -9.00 37.40 39.71
CA PRO A 466 -9.86 36.92 40.78
C PRO A 466 -11.13 37.77 41.04
N VAL A 467 -12.18 37.05 41.43
CA VAL A 467 -13.20 37.33 42.49
C VAL A 467 -14.01 38.64 42.44
N ARG A 468 -15.35 38.48 42.47
CA ARG A 468 -16.22 39.22 43.40
C ARG A 468 -17.48 38.43 43.75
N SER A 469 -17.61 38.10 45.03
CA SER A 469 -18.84 37.68 45.70
C SER A 469 -19.65 38.92 46.10
N ALA A 470 -20.97 38.88 45.92
CA ALA A 470 -21.91 39.71 46.65
C ALA A 470 -23.21 38.94 46.87
N THR A 471 -23.66 39.03 48.11
CA THR A 471 -24.74 38.34 48.80
C THR A 471 -26.12 39.01 48.61
N THR A 472 -27.16 38.20 48.82
CA THR A 472 -28.47 38.48 49.50
C THR A 472 -29.46 39.49 48.89
N ASN A 473 -30.65 38.99 48.50
CA ASN A 473 -31.98 39.24 49.10
C ASN A 473 -33.05 38.65 48.13
N ALA A 474 -33.90 37.70 48.55
CA ALA A 474 -35.09 37.80 49.42
C ALA A 474 -36.33 38.38 48.70
N ASP A 475 -37.49 37.79 49.03
CA ASP A 475 -38.89 38.13 48.67
C ASP A 475 -39.40 37.70 47.27
N ARG A 476 -40.64 37.23 47.05
CA ARG A 476 -41.80 36.76 47.86
C ARG A 476 -42.91 36.34 46.86
N HIS A 477 -43.93 35.62 47.36
CA HIS A 477 -45.23 35.26 46.74
C HIS A 477 -45.20 34.06 45.76
N GLY A 478 -45.92 32.94 45.98
CA GLY A 478 -47.30 32.75 46.47
C GLY A 478 -48.22 32.73 45.24
N GLU A 479 -48.81 31.61 44.79
CA GLU A 479 -50.06 30.96 45.22
C GLU A 479 -50.28 29.70 44.34
N ARG A 480 -50.78 28.56 44.86
CA ARG A 480 -52.18 28.05 44.76
C ARG A 480 -52.73 28.00 43.32
N SER A 481 -53.44 26.99 42.81
CA SER A 481 -54.28 25.94 43.40
C SER A 481 -54.63 24.85 42.35
N GLU A 482 -54.92 23.64 42.85
CA GLU A 482 -55.99 22.69 42.49
C GLU A 482 -56.70 22.72 41.12
N GLY A 483 -56.93 21.51 40.59
CA GLY A 483 -58.28 21.08 40.19
C GLY A 483 -58.59 21.03 38.69
N GLY A 484 -58.76 19.80 38.16
CA GLY A 484 -59.26 19.51 36.81
C GLY A 484 -59.06 18.05 36.46
#